data_AF-A0A6L8C1K7-F1
#
_entry.id   AF-A0A6L8C1K7-F1
#
_cell.length_a   1.000
_cell.length_b   1.000
_cell.length_c   1.000
_cell.angle_alpha   90.00
_cell.angle_beta   90.00
_cell.angle_gamma   90.00
#
_symmetry.space_group_name_H-M   'P 1'
#
loop_
_entity.id
_entity.type
_entity.pdbx_description
1 polymer ?
#
loop_
_entity_poly.entity_id
_entity_poly.type
_entity_poly.pdbx_seq_one_letter_code
_entity_poly.pdbx_strand_id
1 'polypeptide(L)'
;MKVVILAGGLGSRISEQSYLRPKPMIEIGGYPILWHIMKLYGYHGFREFVICCGYKGYMIKEYFSNYFLHTSDVTFDLSTNEMDVHSIKAEPWTVTLVDTGLTTQTGGRLKRIANYLDETFCMTYGDGLTDAPLSELVEFHKKSRC
;
A
#
# COMPACT_ATOMS: atom_id res chain seq x y z
N MET A 1 -6.40 13.83 -3.21
CA MET A 1 -5.14 13.55 -3.91
C MET A 1 -4.72 12.15 -3.51
N LYS A 2 -4.69 11.26 -4.50
CA LYS A 2 -4.32 9.86 -4.30
C LYS A 2 -2.81 9.65 -4.23
N VAL A 3 -2.42 8.57 -3.58
CA VAL A 3 -1.03 8.11 -3.46
C VAL A 3 -0.87 6.79 -4.19
N VAL A 4 0.00 6.78 -5.18
CA VAL A 4 0.37 5.59 -5.95
C VAL A 4 1.60 4.95 -5.33
N ILE A 5 1.53 3.66 -5.03
CA ILE A 5 2.68 2.88 -4.51
C ILE A 5 2.99 1.73 -5.46
N LEU A 6 4.23 1.70 -5.96
CA LEU A 6 4.70 0.60 -6.80
C LEU A 6 5.05 -0.64 -5.96
N ALA A 7 4.32 -1.73 -6.17
CA ALA A 7 4.48 -2.96 -5.39
C ALA A 7 4.62 -4.23 -6.25
N GLY A 8 4.85 -4.08 -7.56
CA GLY A 8 4.81 -5.21 -8.50
C GLY A 8 6.17 -5.74 -8.96
N GLY A 9 7.27 -5.18 -8.47
CA GLY A 9 8.63 -5.61 -8.83
C GLY A 9 9.03 -6.97 -8.25
N LEU A 10 9.94 -7.66 -8.93
CA LEU A 10 10.40 -9.02 -8.55
C LEU A 10 11.24 -9.06 -7.26
N GLY A 11 11.78 -7.92 -6.80
CA GLY A 11 12.61 -7.89 -5.58
C GLY A 11 13.96 -8.62 -5.70
N SER A 12 14.49 -8.78 -6.93
CA SER A 12 15.63 -9.65 -7.25
C SER A 12 16.94 -9.38 -6.52
N ARG A 13 17.08 -8.23 -5.84
CA ARG A 13 18.27 -7.85 -5.05
C ARG A 13 18.24 -8.32 -3.60
N ILE A 14 17.10 -8.81 -3.09
CA ILE A 14 16.92 -9.35 -1.72
C ILE A 14 16.29 -10.73 -1.86
N SER A 15 17.03 -11.67 -2.46
CA SER A 15 16.52 -12.98 -2.88
C SER A 15 16.00 -13.83 -1.73
N GLU A 16 16.64 -13.78 -0.56
CA GLU A 16 16.31 -14.65 0.59
C GLU A 16 14.90 -14.41 1.14
N GLN A 17 14.48 -13.15 1.30
CA GLN A 17 13.12 -12.82 1.77
C GLN A 17 12.12 -12.67 0.62
N SER A 18 12.57 -12.21 -0.56
CA SER A 18 11.68 -11.99 -1.71
C SER A 18 11.14 -13.29 -2.29
N TYR A 19 11.85 -14.43 -2.09
CA TYR A 19 11.35 -15.75 -2.45
C TYR A 19 10.11 -16.15 -1.65
N LEU A 20 9.92 -15.63 -0.44
CA LEU A 20 8.75 -15.93 0.39
C LEU A 20 7.63 -14.92 0.16
N ARG A 21 7.93 -13.62 0.11
CA ARG A 21 6.92 -12.54 -0.01
C ARG A 21 7.41 -11.38 -0.88
N PRO A 22 6.53 -10.58 -1.51
CA PRO A 22 6.99 -9.42 -2.29
C PRO A 22 7.65 -8.40 -1.36
N LYS A 23 8.66 -7.65 -1.86
CA LYS A 23 9.46 -6.72 -1.04
C LYS A 23 8.64 -5.75 -0.18
N PRO A 24 7.54 -5.14 -0.67
CA PRO A 24 6.69 -4.26 0.16
C PRO A 24 6.04 -4.95 1.36
N MET A 25 5.97 -6.29 1.36
CA MET A 25 5.40 -7.12 2.43
C MET A 25 6.44 -7.62 3.43
N ILE A 26 7.72 -7.27 3.27
CA ILE A 26 8.73 -7.48 4.31
C ILE A 26 8.32 -6.66 5.54
N GLU A 27 8.39 -7.29 6.71
CA GLU A 27 7.94 -6.68 7.96
C GLU A 27 9.07 -5.93 8.68
N ILE A 28 8.71 -4.80 9.27
CA ILE A 28 9.53 -4.03 10.22
C ILE A 28 8.65 -3.80 11.44
N GLY A 29 9.08 -4.27 12.62
CA GLY A 29 8.28 -4.15 13.84
C GLY A 29 6.89 -4.80 13.76
N GLY A 30 6.77 -5.92 13.04
CA GLY A 30 5.50 -6.68 12.90
C GLY A 30 4.54 -6.17 11.82
N TYR A 31 4.89 -5.09 11.11
CA TYR A 31 4.06 -4.53 10.03
C TYR A 31 4.83 -4.44 8.71
N PRO A 32 4.18 -4.69 7.55
CA PRO A 32 4.78 -4.53 6.23
C PRO A 32 5.39 -3.14 5.99
N ILE A 33 6.50 -3.06 5.24
CA ILE A 33 7.04 -1.78 4.73
C ILE A 33 5.95 -0.96 4.03
N LEU A 34 5.09 -1.63 3.24
CA LEU A 34 3.94 -1.01 2.58
C LEU A 34 3.03 -0.28 3.58
N TRP A 35 2.77 -0.90 4.73
CA TRP A 35 1.96 -0.30 5.79
C TRP A 35 2.65 0.93 6.39
N HIS A 36 3.95 0.86 6.64
CA HIS A 36 4.73 2.00 7.15
C HIS A 36 4.72 3.20 6.19
N ILE A 37 4.85 2.94 4.88
CA ILE A 37 4.72 3.97 3.84
C ILE A 37 3.33 4.60 3.91
N MET A 38 2.28 3.78 3.98
CA MET A 38 0.90 4.28 4.06
C MET A 38 0.65 5.06 5.36
N LYS A 39 1.23 4.66 6.50
CA LYS A 39 1.20 5.42 7.76
C LYS A 39 1.85 6.78 7.63
N LEU A 40 3.01 6.87 6.98
CA LEU A 40 3.70 8.14 6.73
C LEU A 40 2.80 9.09 5.92
N TYR A 41 2.23 8.61 4.82
CA TYR A 41 1.27 9.37 4.03
C TYR A 41 0.01 9.73 4.84
N GLY A 42 -0.51 8.80 5.64
CA GLY A 42 -1.63 9.00 6.54
C GLY A 42 -1.40 10.10 7.57
N TYR A 43 -0.20 10.16 8.14
CA TYR A 43 0.21 11.21 9.06
C TYR A 43 0.16 12.60 8.41
N HIS A 44 0.52 12.70 7.13
CA HIS A 44 0.40 13.92 6.34
C HIS A 44 -1.00 14.14 5.71
N GLY A 45 -2.01 13.36 6.12
CA GLY A 45 -3.41 13.55 5.72
C GLY A 45 -3.85 12.81 4.45
N PHE A 46 -2.98 12.02 3.82
CA PHE A 46 -3.33 11.23 2.64
C PHE A 46 -3.96 9.89 3.03
N ARG A 47 -5.15 9.60 2.49
CA ARG A 47 -5.95 8.42 2.89
C ARG A 47 -6.35 7.50 1.73
N GLU A 48 -6.13 7.92 0.50
CA GLU A 48 -6.52 7.17 -0.70
C GLU A 48 -5.28 6.63 -1.41
N PHE A 49 -5.19 5.31 -1.50
CA PHE A 49 -4.01 4.61 -2.01
C PHE A 49 -4.37 3.76 -3.22
N VAL A 50 -3.50 3.80 -4.24
CA VAL A 50 -3.54 2.91 -5.40
C VAL A 50 -2.24 2.10 -5.43
N ILE A 51 -2.35 0.80 -5.21
CA ILE A 51 -1.20 -0.09 -5.15
C ILE A 51 -1.06 -0.82 -6.47
N CYS A 52 0.06 -0.59 -7.15
CA CYS A 52 0.40 -1.27 -8.40
C CYS A 52 0.99 -2.64 -8.08
N CYS A 53 0.14 -3.65 -7.96
CA CYS A 53 0.52 -5.03 -7.73
C CYS A 53 1.14 -5.66 -8.99
N GLY A 54 1.88 -6.75 -8.79
CA GLY A 54 2.51 -7.54 -9.84
C GLY A 54 2.96 -8.87 -9.27
N TYR A 55 4.28 -9.09 -9.17
CA TYR A 55 4.82 -10.29 -8.52
C TYR A 55 4.20 -10.51 -7.14
N LYS A 56 3.57 -11.68 -6.94
CA LYS A 56 2.87 -12.06 -5.70
C LYS A 56 1.87 -11.03 -5.18
N GLY A 57 1.19 -10.32 -6.09
CA GLY A 57 0.16 -9.35 -5.72
C GLY A 57 -0.96 -9.90 -4.85
N TYR A 58 -1.22 -11.22 -4.89
CA TYR A 58 -2.20 -11.88 -4.04
C TYR A 58 -1.91 -11.72 -2.54
N MET A 59 -0.63 -11.70 -2.13
CA MET A 59 -0.27 -11.54 -0.71
C MET A 59 -0.63 -10.14 -0.19
N ILE A 60 -0.55 -9.13 -1.06
CA ILE A 60 -0.98 -7.77 -0.73
C ILE A 60 -2.51 -7.75 -0.60
N LYS A 61 -3.23 -8.40 -1.52
CA LYS A 61 -4.69 -8.53 -1.45
C LYS A 61 -5.14 -9.24 -0.18
N GLU A 62 -4.49 -10.34 0.15
CA GLU A 62 -4.76 -11.13 1.37
C GLU A 62 -4.51 -10.33 2.64
N TYR A 63 -3.43 -9.54 2.68
CA TYR A 63 -3.16 -8.66 3.82
C TYR A 63 -4.29 -7.65 4.07
N PHE A 64 -4.80 -7.01 3.01
CA PHE A 64 -5.89 -6.05 3.15
C PHE A 64 -7.26 -6.71 3.36
N SER A 65 -7.51 -7.90 2.80
CA SER A 65 -8.76 -8.64 3.07
C SER A 65 -8.85 -9.10 4.53
N ASN A 66 -7.72 -9.39 5.15
CA ASN A 66 -7.62 -9.83 6.54
C ASN A 66 -7.11 -8.72 7.48
N TYR A 67 -7.18 -7.45 7.06
CA TYR A 67 -6.52 -6.35 7.79
C TYR A 67 -7.01 -6.22 9.24
N PHE A 68 -8.31 -6.40 9.47
CA PHE A 68 -8.87 -6.39 10.83
C PHE A 68 -8.37 -7.55 11.68
N LEU A 69 -8.19 -8.75 11.10
CA LEU A 69 -7.60 -9.89 11.82
C LEU A 69 -6.15 -9.63 12.24
N HIS A 70 -5.41 -8.83 11.45
CA HIS A 70 -4.03 -8.47 11.77
C HIS A 70 -3.91 -7.35 12.82
N THR A 71 -4.93 -6.51 12.97
CA THR A 71 -4.81 -5.23 13.71
C THR A 71 -5.76 -5.11 14.89
N SER A 72 -6.77 -5.97 14.97
CA SER A 72 -7.90 -5.84 15.88
C SER A 72 -8.13 -7.13 16.65
N ASP A 73 -8.67 -7.00 17.86
CA ASP A 73 -9.13 -8.15 18.63
C ASP A 73 -10.46 -8.66 18.03
N VAL A 74 -10.59 -9.97 17.87
CA VAL A 74 -11.73 -10.61 17.19
C VAL A 74 -12.28 -11.81 17.97
N THR A 75 -13.59 -12.03 17.91
CA THR A 75 -14.23 -13.27 18.40
C THR A 75 -14.89 -13.98 17.23
N PHE A 76 -14.76 -15.31 17.22
CA PHE A 76 -15.41 -16.18 16.27
C PHE A 76 -16.46 -17.03 17.00
N ASP A 77 -17.72 -16.91 16.61
CA ASP A 77 -18.74 -17.89 16.96
C ASP A 77 -18.76 -18.97 15.87
N LEU A 78 -18.13 -20.10 16.15
CA LEU A 78 -18.03 -21.21 15.20
C LEU A 78 -19.35 -21.98 15.04
N SER A 79 -20.33 -21.75 15.92
CA SER A 79 -21.64 -22.39 15.83
C SER A 79 -22.55 -21.69 14.83
N THR A 80 -22.43 -20.37 14.70
CA THR A 80 -23.15 -19.55 13.71
C THR A 80 -22.29 -19.15 12.51
N ASN A 81 -20.98 -19.41 12.58
CA ASN A 81 -19.97 -18.96 11.62
C ASN A 81 -19.92 -17.42 11.49
N GLU A 82 -20.10 -16.73 12.61
CA GLU A 82 -20.05 -15.27 12.72
C GLU A 82 -18.71 -14.80 13.29
N MET A 83 -18.32 -13.58 12.92
CA MET A 83 -17.08 -12.94 13.34
C MET A 83 -17.37 -11.51 13.82
N ASP A 84 -17.01 -11.23 15.06
CA ASP A 84 -17.12 -9.92 15.69
C ASP A 84 -15.74 -9.27 15.82
N VAL A 85 -15.63 -7.99 15.44
CA VAL A 85 -14.41 -7.19 15.57
C VAL A 85 -14.59 -6.21 16.74
N HIS A 86 -13.82 -6.39 17.82
CA HIS A 86 -14.03 -5.67 19.09
C HIS A 86 -13.45 -4.26 19.11
N SER A 87 -12.39 -4.00 18.35
CA SER A 87 -11.78 -2.68 18.29
C SER A 87 -11.40 -2.33 16.86
N ILE A 88 -12.03 -1.32 16.27
CA ILE A 88 -11.58 -0.78 14.98
C ILE A 88 -10.35 0.08 15.25
N LYS A 89 -9.17 -0.56 15.33
CA LYS A 89 -7.86 0.11 15.32
C LYS A 89 -7.40 0.41 13.89
N ALA A 90 -8.22 0.08 12.90
CA ALA A 90 -7.89 0.24 11.51
C ALA A 90 -7.80 1.70 11.11
N GLU A 91 -6.85 1.98 10.23
CA GLU A 91 -6.63 3.30 9.68
C GLU A 91 -7.77 3.67 8.72
N PRO A 92 -8.18 4.94 8.63
CA PRO A 92 -9.28 5.39 7.77
C PRO A 92 -8.83 5.50 6.31
N TRP A 93 -8.33 4.41 5.74
CA TRP A 93 -7.77 4.36 4.39
C TRP A 93 -8.73 3.74 3.39
N THR A 94 -8.71 4.27 2.18
CA THR A 94 -9.31 3.62 1.00
C THR A 94 -8.17 3.08 0.14
N VAL A 95 -8.13 1.76 -0.06
CA VAL A 95 -7.01 1.08 -0.74
C VAL A 95 -7.51 0.35 -1.98
N THR A 96 -7.02 0.75 -3.16
CA THR A 96 -7.28 0.08 -4.44
C THR A 96 -6.06 -0.74 -4.83
N LEU A 97 -6.25 -2.05 -5.03
CA LEU A 97 -5.18 -2.98 -5.41
C LEU A 97 -5.35 -3.39 -6.88
N VAL A 98 -4.45 -2.93 -7.74
CA VAL A 98 -4.55 -3.17 -9.20
C VAL A 98 -3.44 -4.11 -9.63
N ASP A 99 -3.80 -5.20 -10.31
CA ASP A 99 -2.81 -6.01 -11.02
C ASP A 99 -2.32 -5.24 -12.24
N THR A 100 -1.07 -4.79 -12.18
CA THR A 100 -0.43 -4.02 -13.25
C THR A 100 0.51 -4.86 -14.11
N GLY A 101 0.47 -6.19 -13.97
CA GLY A 101 1.23 -7.15 -14.76
C GLY A 101 2.61 -7.48 -14.20
N LEU A 102 3.07 -8.71 -14.40
CA LEU A 102 4.33 -9.21 -13.85
C LEU A 102 5.56 -8.50 -14.46
N THR A 103 5.63 -8.44 -15.79
CA THR A 103 6.79 -7.95 -16.55
C THR A 103 6.76 -6.44 -16.81
N THR A 104 5.82 -5.74 -16.21
CA THR A 104 5.56 -4.33 -16.54
C THR A 104 6.48 -3.41 -15.77
N GLN A 105 7.12 -2.51 -16.50
CA GLN A 105 7.99 -1.50 -15.92
C GLN A 105 7.19 -0.33 -15.31
N THR A 106 7.86 0.50 -14.50
CA THR A 106 7.26 1.60 -13.74
C THR A 106 6.26 2.45 -14.53
N GLY A 107 6.65 3.05 -15.66
CA GLY A 107 5.73 3.90 -16.44
C GLY A 107 4.54 3.14 -17.03
N GLY A 108 4.73 1.88 -17.42
CA GLY A 108 3.65 1.03 -17.91
C GLY A 108 2.63 0.70 -16.81
N ARG A 109 3.08 0.55 -15.55
CA ARG A 109 2.18 0.35 -14.41
C ARG A 109 1.32 1.58 -14.17
N LEU A 110 1.92 2.77 -14.21
CA LEU A 110 1.18 4.05 -14.11
C LEU A 110 0.12 4.18 -15.21
N LYS A 111 0.48 3.86 -16.45
CA LYS A 111 -0.47 3.88 -17.57
C LYS A 111 -1.67 2.96 -17.34
N ARG A 112 -1.48 1.78 -16.74
CA ARG A 112 -2.57 0.83 -16.48
C ARG A 112 -3.53 1.27 -15.37
N ILE A 113 -3.08 2.11 -14.46
CA ILE A 113 -3.92 2.64 -13.39
C ILE A 113 -4.52 4.00 -13.71
N ALA A 114 -4.39 4.50 -14.95
CA ALA A 114 -4.81 5.85 -15.33
C ALA A 114 -6.25 6.20 -14.90
N ASN A 115 -7.19 5.24 -15.01
CA ASN A 115 -8.59 5.44 -14.62
C ASN A 115 -8.81 5.59 -13.11
N TYR A 116 -7.81 5.28 -12.29
CA TYR A 116 -7.85 5.43 -10.83
C TYR A 116 -7.14 6.70 -10.35
N LEU A 117 -6.45 7.42 -11.24
CA LEU A 117 -5.65 8.60 -10.89
C LEU A 117 -6.49 9.87 -10.90
N ASP A 118 -6.09 10.82 -10.04
CA ASP A 118 -6.53 12.20 -10.12
C ASP A 118 -5.61 12.96 -11.10
N GLU A 119 -5.96 14.20 -11.48
CA GLU A 119 -5.10 15.06 -12.31
C GLU A 119 -3.70 15.23 -11.72
N THR A 120 -3.62 15.41 -10.39
CA THR A 120 -2.38 15.43 -9.62
C THR A 120 -2.42 14.34 -8.55
N PHE A 121 -1.35 13.55 -8.46
CA PHE A 121 -1.23 12.45 -7.50
C PHE A 121 0.21 12.33 -6.99
N CYS A 122 0.37 11.74 -5.81
CA CYS A 122 1.69 11.36 -5.30
C CYS A 122 2.09 9.99 -5.84
N MET A 123 3.39 9.75 -6.04
CA MET A 123 3.90 8.45 -6.44
C MET A 123 5.18 8.12 -5.69
N THR A 124 5.27 6.90 -5.17
CA THR A 124 6.50 6.39 -4.54
C THR A 124 6.71 4.89 -4.83
N TYR A 125 7.89 4.40 -4.47
CA TYR A 125 8.23 2.98 -4.48
C TYR A 125 7.78 2.31 -3.17
N GLY A 126 7.31 1.07 -3.24
CA GLY A 126 6.84 0.30 -2.08
C GLY A 126 7.95 -0.22 -1.16
N ASP A 127 9.16 0.30 -1.28
CA ASP A 127 10.35 -0.14 -0.54
C ASP A 127 11.19 1.00 0.06
N GLY A 128 10.78 2.26 -0.10
CA GLY A 128 11.46 3.42 0.45
C GLY A 128 10.71 4.00 1.65
N LEU A 129 11.40 4.15 2.78
CA LEU A 129 10.94 4.94 3.92
C LEU A 129 11.68 6.28 3.94
N THR A 130 11.01 7.31 4.45
CA THR A 130 11.55 8.66 4.54
C THR A 130 10.88 9.42 5.69
N ASP A 131 11.57 10.43 6.19
CA ASP A 131 11.08 11.46 7.11
C ASP A 131 10.75 12.78 6.38
N ALA A 132 10.75 12.79 5.04
CA ALA A 132 10.46 13.97 4.25
C ALA A 132 9.06 14.54 4.55
N PRO A 133 8.91 15.88 4.64
CA PRO A 133 7.63 16.51 4.95
C PRO A 133 6.70 16.48 3.73
N LEU A 134 5.95 15.38 3.56
CA LEU A 134 5.15 15.13 2.33
C LEU A 134 4.10 16.21 2.06
N SER A 135 3.51 16.78 3.10
CA SER A 135 2.58 17.91 2.98
C SER A 135 3.25 19.14 2.39
N GLU A 136 4.47 19.47 2.82
CA GLU A 136 5.24 20.60 2.29
C GLU A 136 5.69 20.35 0.86
N LEU A 137 6.07 19.11 0.52
CA LEU A 137 6.41 18.72 -0.84
C LEU A 137 5.24 18.92 -1.81
N VAL A 138 4.03 18.55 -1.40
CA VAL A 138 2.83 18.77 -2.22
C VAL A 138 2.47 20.26 -2.33
N GLU A 139 2.60 21.03 -1.25
CA GLU A 139 2.40 22.48 -1.32
C GLU A 139 3.43 23.18 -2.21
N PHE A 140 4.68 22.73 -2.17
CA PHE A 140 5.73 23.18 -3.08
C PHE A 140 5.37 22.89 -4.55
N HIS A 141 4.92 21.66 -4.85
CA HIS A 141 4.48 21.28 -6.20
C HIS A 141 3.34 22.17 -6.70
N LYS A 142 2.29 22.39 -5.88
CA LYS A 142 1.15 23.25 -6.23
C LYS A 142 1.56 24.70 -6.51
N LYS A 143 2.51 25.25 -5.74
CA LYS A 143 3.02 26.62 -5.94
C LYS A 143 3.89 26.76 -7.18
N SER A 144 4.56 25.69 -7.60
CA SER A 144 5.57 25.74 -8.66
C SER A 144 4.98 25.82 -10.08
N ARG A 145 3.65 25.74 -10.25
CA ARG A 145 2.93 25.84 -11.54
C ARG A 145 3.71 25.22 -12.73
N CYS A 146 4.10 23.95 -12.58
CA CYS A 146 4.41 23.14 -13.76
C CYS A 146 3.13 22.79 -14.50
#